data_AF-A0A1F3JPJ6-F1
#
_entry.id   AF-A0A1F3JPJ6-F1
#
_cell.length_a   1.000
_cell.length_b   1.000
_cell.length_c   1.000
_cell.angle_alpha   90.00
_cell.angle_beta   90.00
_cell.angle_gamma   90.00
#
_symmetry.space_group_name_H-M   'P 1'
#
loop_
_entity.id
_entity.type
_entity.pdbx_description
1 polymer ?
#
loop_
_entity_poly.entity_id
_entity_poly.type
_entity_poly.pdbx_seq_one_letter_code
_entity_poly.pdbx_strand_id
1 'polypeptide(L)'
;MLFVVFPIAADGSSNPIQVAKDGSGDFTTIQKAIESLPMYCYERVVIFVKEGVYNEKIRIDRDYITLVGENCENTKIVYHQLRNDWNKNPDAIGPAVVNIFADDVILKNLTIENTQPEVGPHAFAIYGTGTRTILKNCTVTSKGGDTVSLWNYKQGMYYHDSCYFEGAVDFVCPRGWCYISNSTFFEHKNTAAVWHAAPVNPNQKMVLKNCDFQGADSFYLARHHYDAQFYFIDCRFPALMRNKSIEHVFDQEHPENNRPYLYGDRYYFYHCSRSAGNYAWFADNTQIWPKNTTPQTVTPEWTFDGNWNPETKELLEVKKITCGKGSLFLYFDALVMPLGKLVIKSQSGVLFTYHTGAGRDRLEFTSSEIFPTDDLSKPFIIVSGQIQGISATLEPQKTSTIFTVSETNY
;
A
#
# COMPACT_ATOMS: atom_id res chain seq x y z
N MET A 1 -29.05 -23.36 -9.80
CA MET A 1 -27.86 -22.58 -10.18
C MET A 1 -26.66 -23.47 -9.88
N LEU A 2 -26.03 -24.01 -10.92
CA LEU A 2 -24.98 -25.01 -10.80
C LEU A 2 -23.69 -24.29 -10.36
N PHE A 3 -23.23 -24.54 -9.13
CA PHE A 3 -21.91 -24.09 -8.69
C PHE A 3 -20.86 -24.95 -9.39
N VAL A 4 -20.26 -24.43 -10.45
CA VAL A 4 -19.05 -25.01 -11.02
C VAL A 4 -17.90 -24.61 -10.08
N VAL A 5 -17.60 -25.47 -9.13
CA VAL A 5 -16.36 -25.38 -8.35
C VAL A 5 -15.25 -25.87 -9.27
N PHE A 6 -14.48 -24.95 -9.85
CA PHE A 6 -13.22 -25.32 -10.46
C PHE A 6 -12.26 -25.74 -9.34
N PRO A 7 -11.70 -26.96 -9.37
CA PRO A 7 -10.63 -27.31 -8.46
C PRO A 7 -9.43 -26.45 -8.83
N ILE A 8 -9.01 -25.56 -7.91
CA ILE A 8 -7.68 -24.97 -7.98
C ILE A 8 -6.72 -26.14 -7.80
N ALA A 9 -6.01 -26.48 -8.88
CA ALA A 9 -4.95 -27.48 -8.82
C ALA A 9 -3.92 -27.00 -7.79
N ALA A 10 -3.61 -27.88 -6.84
CA ALA A 10 -2.47 -27.75 -5.95
C ALA A 10 -1.17 -27.99 -6.74
N ASP A 11 -0.90 -27.14 -7.73
CA ASP A 11 0.40 -27.01 -8.35
C ASP A 11 0.96 -25.66 -7.91
N GLY A 12 1.98 -25.70 -7.05
CA GLY A 12 2.52 -24.54 -6.36
C GLY A 12 3.09 -23.43 -7.25
N SER A 13 2.88 -23.37 -8.56
CA SER A 13 3.19 -22.15 -9.31
C SER A 13 2.06 -21.14 -9.16
N SER A 14 2.21 -20.10 -8.35
CA SER A 14 1.28 -18.95 -8.34
C SER A 14 1.53 -18.07 -9.57
N ASN A 15 1.24 -18.61 -10.76
CA ASN A 15 1.25 -17.79 -11.97
C ASN A 15 0.26 -16.63 -11.79
N PRO A 16 0.62 -15.40 -12.14
CA PRO A 16 -0.29 -14.27 -12.03
C PRO A 16 -1.57 -14.52 -12.84
N ILE A 17 -2.72 -14.18 -12.27
CA ILE A 17 -4.00 -14.14 -13.01
C ILE A 17 -3.89 -13.08 -14.09
N GLN A 18 -4.15 -13.46 -15.34
CA GLN A 18 -4.02 -12.59 -16.49
C GLN A 18 -5.36 -11.91 -16.79
N VAL A 19 -5.36 -10.58 -16.85
CA VAL A 19 -6.48 -9.78 -17.35
C VAL A 19 -6.07 -9.16 -18.67
N ALA A 20 -6.82 -9.43 -19.74
CA ALA A 20 -6.57 -8.86 -21.05
C ALA A 20 -7.88 -8.56 -21.77
N LYS A 21 -8.09 -7.29 -22.11
CA LYS A 21 -9.33 -6.82 -22.76
C LYS A 21 -9.59 -7.49 -24.12
N ASP A 22 -8.54 -7.94 -24.81
CA ASP A 22 -8.61 -8.64 -26.10
C ASP A 22 -9.01 -10.13 -25.99
N GLY A 23 -9.17 -10.66 -24.77
CA GLY A 23 -9.52 -12.06 -24.52
C GLY A 23 -8.33 -13.02 -24.47
N SER A 24 -7.09 -12.52 -24.52
CA SER A 24 -5.87 -13.35 -24.45
C SER A 24 -5.43 -13.72 -23.02
N GLY A 25 -6.19 -13.30 -22.00
CA GLY A 25 -5.95 -13.60 -20.58
C GLY A 25 -7.08 -14.46 -19.98
N ASP A 26 -6.98 -14.76 -18.68
CA ASP A 26 -7.98 -15.53 -17.93
C ASP A 26 -9.31 -14.78 -17.81
N PHE A 27 -9.24 -13.44 -17.74
CA PHE A 27 -10.39 -12.54 -17.66
C PHE A 27 -10.25 -11.37 -18.62
N THR A 28 -11.38 -10.82 -19.07
CA THR A 28 -11.43 -9.60 -19.89
C THR A 28 -11.62 -8.32 -19.08
N THR A 29 -11.94 -8.45 -17.79
CA THR A 29 -12.25 -7.34 -16.88
C THR A 29 -11.58 -7.55 -15.54
N ILE A 30 -11.11 -6.47 -14.90
CA ILE A 30 -10.39 -6.55 -13.62
C ILE A 30 -11.34 -6.96 -12.49
N GLN A 31 -12.56 -6.40 -12.46
CA GLN A 31 -13.51 -6.70 -11.39
C GLN A 31 -13.88 -8.19 -11.33
N LYS A 32 -14.07 -8.85 -12.48
CA LYS A 32 -14.34 -10.30 -12.51
C LYS A 32 -13.15 -11.13 -12.04
N ALA A 33 -11.92 -10.71 -12.31
CA ALA A 33 -10.74 -11.40 -11.82
C ALA A 33 -10.72 -11.38 -10.28
N ILE A 34 -10.98 -10.22 -9.67
CA ILE A 34 -11.09 -10.09 -8.21
C ILE A 34 -12.25 -10.94 -7.67
N GLU A 35 -13.43 -10.90 -8.30
CA GLU A 35 -14.62 -11.64 -7.85
C GLU A 35 -14.44 -13.16 -7.93
N SER A 36 -13.55 -13.65 -8.80
CA SER A 36 -13.23 -15.07 -8.92
C SER A 36 -12.47 -15.63 -7.70
N LEU A 37 -11.85 -14.76 -6.91
CA LEU A 37 -11.08 -15.13 -5.73
C LEU A 37 -11.98 -15.45 -4.53
N PRO A 38 -11.55 -16.37 -3.64
CA PRO A 38 -12.23 -16.63 -2.38
C PRO A 38 -12.31 -15.33 -1.56
N MET A 39 -13.38 -15.15 -0.80
CA MET A 39 -13.55 -13.97 0.05
C MET A 39 -12.39 -13.79 1.05
N TYR A 40 -11.86 -14.92 1.54
CA TYR A 40 -10.71 -14.95 2.44
C TYR A 40 -9.50 -15.50 1.69
N CYS A 41 -8.59 -14.59 1.32
CA CYS A 41 -7.29 -14.94 0.77
C CYS A 41 -6.30 -15.12 1.92
N TYR A 42 -5.59 -16.25 1.94
CA TYR A 42 -4.49 -16.51 2.88
C TYR A 42 -3.12 -16.37 2.20
N GLU A 43 -3.12 -16.08 0.92
CA GLU A 43 -1.94 -16.01 0.06
C GLU A 43 -2.03 -14.75 -0.78
N ARG A 44 -0.87 -14.16 -1.08
CA ARG A 44 -0.81 -13.01 -1.97
C ARG A 44 -1.16 -13.43 -3.39
N VAL A 45 -2.19 -12.81 -3.95
CA VAL A 45 -2.63 -13.05 -5.33
C VAL A 45 -2.15 -11.90 -6.21
N VAL A 46 -1.45 -12.24 -7.28
CA VAL A 46 -1.03 -11.27 -8.30
C VAL A 46 -2.00 -11.33 -9.48
N ILE A 47 -2.60 -10.20 -9.80
CA ILE A 47 -3.41 -9.98 -11.00
C ILE A 47 -2.60 -9.08 -11.93
N PHE A 48 -2.16 -9.65 -13.05
CA PHE A 48 -1.44 -8.96 -14.10
C PHE A 48 -2.42 -8.45 -15.16
N VAL A 49 -2.43 -7.14 -15.40
CA VAL A 49 -3.35 -6.48 -16.32
C VAL A 49 -2.57 -6.04 -17.55
N LYS A 50 -2.91 -6.63 -18.71
CA LYS A 50 -2.33 -6.24 -19.99
C LYS A 50 -2.75 -4.84 -20.40
N GLU A 51 -1.96 -4.22 -21.28
CA GLU A 51 -2.25 -2.90 -21.83
C GLU A 51 -3.69 -2.79 -22.37
N GLY A 52 -4.31 -1.64 -22.14
CA GLY A 52 -5.69 -1.39 -22.52
C GLY A 52 -6.37 -0.34 -21.64
N VAL A 53 -7.49 0.19 -22.14
CA VAL A 53 -8.37 1.09 -21.39
C VAL A 53 -9.54 0.28 -20.83
N TYR A 54 -9.52 0.05 -19.52
CA TYR A 54 -10.55 -0.64 -18.75
C TYR A 54 -11.52 0.40 -18.20
N ASN A 55 -12.67 0.57 -18.86
CA ASN A 55 -13.73 1.44 -18.37
C ASN A 55 -14.56 0.68 -17.32
N GLU A 56 -14.04 0.64 -16.10
CA GLU A 56 -14.53 -0.20 -15.02
C GLU A 56 -14.46 0.56 -13.70
N LYS A 57 -15.40 0.22 -12.82
CA LYS A 57 -15.36 0.61 -11.42
C LYS A 57 -14.99 -0.63 -10.60
N ILE A 58 -13.94 -0.52 -9.80
CA ILE A 58 -13.30 -1.66 -9.14
C ILE A 58 -13.51 -1.58 -7.64
N ARG A 59 -13.82 -2.73 -7.04
CA ARG A 59 -13.82 -2.96 -5.60
C ARG A 59 -12.82 -4.06 -5.26
N ILE A 60 -11.84 -3.73 -4.42
CA ILE A 60 -10.91 -4.68 -3.81
C ILE A 60 -11.33 -4.84 -2.36
N ASP A 61 -11.90 -6.01 -2.04
CA ASP A 61 -12.37 -6.38 -0.70
C ASP A 61 -11.85 -7.76 -0.25
N ARG A 62 -10.79 -8.23 -0.92
CA ARG A 62 -10.00 -9.39 -0.54
C ARG A 62 -8.59 -8.92 -0.20
N ASP A 63 -8.05 -9.43 0.89
CA ASP A 63 -6.71 -9.06 1.35
C ASP A 63 -5.62 -9.62 0.43
N TYR A 64 -4.41 -9.07 0.54
CA TYR A 64 -3.21 -9.55 -0.14
C TYR A 64 -3.29 -9.53 -1.67
N ILE A 65 -4.03 -8.58 -2.25
CA ILE A 65 -4.12 -8.41 -3.70
C ILE A 65 -3.00 -7.52 -4.21
N THR A 66 -2.29 -7.98 -5.23
CA THR A 66 -1.40 -7.16 -6.05
C THR A 66 -2.01 -7.00 -7.43
N LEU A 67 -2.41 -5.80 -7.80
CA LEU A 67 -2.80 -5.44 -9.16
C LEU A 67 -1.60 -4.77 -9.84
N VAL A 68 -1.09 -5.37 -10.91
CA VAL A 68 0.06 -4.86 -11.64
C VAL A 68 -0.27 -4.71 -13.12
N GLY A 69 -0.10 -3.50 -13.65
CA GLY A 69 -0.23 -3.26 -15.08
C GLY A 69 1.04 -3.63 -15.85
N GLU A 70 0.85 -4.02 -17.11
CA GLU A 70 1.93 -4.29 -18.06
C GLU A 70 2.77 -3.04 -18.33
N ASN A 71 2.09 -1.89 -18.44
CA ASN A 71 2.70 -0.59 -18.67
C ASN A 71 1.84 0.50 -18.02
N CYS A 72 2.46 1.40 -17.24
CA CYS A 72 1.74 2.46 -16.51
C CYS A 72 0.93 3.39 -17.43
N GLU A 73 1.52 3.80 -18.56
CA GLU A 73 0.88 4.74 -19.49
C GLU A 73 -0.23 4.10 -20.32
N ASN A 74 -0.09 2.80 -20.65
CA ASN A 74 -1.03 2.10 -21.54
C ASN A 74 -2.05 1.21 -20.81
N THR A 75 -1.86 0.92 -19.53
CA THR A 75 -2.80 0.14 -18.71
C THR A 75 -3.62 1.08 -17.84
N LYS A 76 -4.78 1.48 -18.36
CA LYS A 76 -5.62 2.53 -17.76
C LYS A 76 -6.92 1.98 -17.21
N ILE A 77 -7.23 2.33 -15.96
CA ILE A 77 -8.51 2.08 -15.32
C ILE A 77 -9.22 3.42 -15.26
N VAL A 78 -10.33 3.55 -15.98
CA VAL A 78 -11.03 4.83 -16.13
C VAL A 78 -12.49 4.66 -15.76
N TYR A 79 -13.05 5.65 -15.06
CA TYR A 79 -14.49 5.70 -14.82
C TYR A 79 -14.93 7.14 -14.53
N HIS A 80 -16.20 7.47 -14.76
CA HIS A 80 -16.77 8.77 -14.40
C HIS A 80 -17.62 8.62 -13.15
N GLN A 81 -17.19 9.18 -12.02
CA GLN A 81 -17.97 9.14 -10.78
C GLN A 81 -17.79 10.39 -9.93
N LEU A 82 -18.83 11.22 -9.85
CA LEU A 82 -18.95 12.24 -8.81
C LEU A 82 -19.36 11.59 -7.49
N ARG A 83 -18.77 12.06 -6.39
CA ARG A 83 -19.13 11.64 -5.03
C ARG A 83 -20.60 11.94 -4.72
N ASN A 84 -21.09 13.10 -5.13
CA ASN A 84 -22.48 13.49 -4.90
C ASN A 84 -23.47 12.62 -5.68
N ASP A 85 -23.12 12.19 -6.90
CA ASP A 85 -23.97 11.29 -7.68
C ASP A 85 -24.02 9.89 -7.07
N TRP A 86 -22.88 9.39 -6.59
CA TRP A 86 -22.84 8.14 -5.81
C TRP A 86 -23.64 8.25 -4.51
N ASN A 87 -23.55 9.37 -3.77
CA ASN A 87 -24.33 9.56 -2.55
C ASN A 87 -25.85 9.50 -2.80
N LYS A 88 -26.31 9.98 -3.98
CA LYS A 88 -27.73 9.90 -4.38
C LYS A 88 -28.13 8.48 -4.77
N ASN A 89 -27.23 7.73 -5.39
CA ASN A 89 -27.48 6.37 -5.91
C ASN A 89 -26.30 5.45 -5.59
N PRO A 90 -26.14 5.01 -4.33
CA PRO A 90 -24.99 4.22 -3.93
C PRO A 90 -25.07 2.81 -4.51
N ASP A 91 -23.95 2.34 -5.05
CA ASP A 91 -23.74 0.94 -5.44
C ASP A 91 -22.87 0.20 -4.41
N ALA A 92 -22.76 -1.12 -4.57
CA ALA A 92 -21.93 -1.97 -3.69
C ALA A 92 -20.42 -1.81 -3.94
N ILE A 93 -20.01 -1.18 -5.04
CA ILE A 93 -18.60 -1.08 -5.44
C ILE A 93 -17.90 0.03 -4.64
N GLY A 94 -18.49 1.24 -4.60
CA GLY A 94 -18.00 2.37 -3.81
C GLY A 94 -18.02 3.69 -4.59
N PRO A 95 -17.52 4.82 -4.08
CA PRO A 95 -17.61 6.13 -4.74
C PRO A 95 -16.49 6.48 -5.73
N ALA A 96 -15.46 5.65 -5.88
CA ALA A 96 -14.30 5.95 -6.70
C ALA A 96 -14.18 5.03 -7.93
N VAL A 97 -13.18 5.29 -8.78
CA VAL A 97 -12.76 4.39 -9.86
C VAL A 97 -12.21 3.08 -9.28
N VAL A 98 -11.31 3.17 -8.29
CA VAL A 98 -10.79 2.02 -7.53
C VAL A 98 -11.11 2.19 -6.05
N ASN A 99 -11.78 1.21 -5.47
CA ASN A 99 -12.27 1.22 -4.09
C ASN A 99 -11.59 0.12 -3.26
N ILE A 100 -10.80 0.48 -2.26
CA ILE A 100 -9.93 -0.42 -1.49
C ILE A 100 -10.48 -0.61 -0.07
N PHE A 101 -11.12 -1.74 0.17
CA PHE A 101 -11.70 -2.13 1.46
C PHE A 101 -11.02 -3.38 2.05
N ALA A 102 -9.80 -3.67 1.60
CA ALA A 102 -8.99 -4.80 2.04
C ALA A 102 -7.58 -4.33 2.42
N ASP A 103 -6.92 -5.12 3.25
CA ASP A 103 -5.57 -4.85 3.71
C ASP A 103 -4.52 -5.45 2.77
N ASP A 104 -3.29 -4.91 2.85
CA ASP A 104 -2.13 -5.45 2.12
C ASP A 104 -2.29 -5.42 0.59
N VAL A 105 -2.92 -4.36 0.08
CA VAL A 105 -3.17 -4.13 -1.35
C VAL A 105 -2.02 -3.38 -2.00
N ILE A 106 -1.56 -3.86 -3.15
CA ILE A 106 -0.51 -3.22 -3.96
C ILE A 106 -1.08 -2.89 -5.33
N LEU A 107 -1.04 -1.61 -5.73
CA LEU A 107 -1.28 -1.19 -7.10
C LEU A 107 0.06 -0.74 -7.71
N LYS A 108 0.42 -1.31 -8.87
CA LYS A 108 1.72 -1.07 -9.51
C LYS A 108 1.57 -0.89 -11.01
N ASN A 109 2.30 0.06 -11.60
CA ASN A 109 2.36 0.26 -13.05
C ASN A 109 0.98 0.48 -13.71
N LEU A 110 0.14 1.34 -13.14
CA LEU A 110 -1.23 1.58 -13.61
C LEU A 110 -1.52 3.08 -13.70
N THR A 111 -2.36 3.44 -14.67
CA THR A 111 -3.06 4.73 -14.66
C THR A 111 -4.48 4.53 -14.11
N ILE A 112 -4.90 5.33 -13.13
CA ILE A 112 -6.25 5.33 -12.56
C ILE A 112 -6.81 6.74 -12.73
N GLU A 113 -7.87 6.89 -13.51
CA GLU A 113 -8.42 8.18 -13.90
C GLU A 113 -9.90 8.28 -13.57
N ASN A 114 -10.27 9.25 -12.74
CA ASN A 114 -11.65 9.70 -12.69
C ASN A 114 -11.87 10.75 -13.78
N THR A 115 -12.65 10.37 -14.79
CA THR A 115 -12.86 11.14 -16.03
C THR A 115 -13.80 12.34 -15.87
N GLN A 116 -14.06 12.78 -14.63
CA GLN A 116 -14.83 13.99 -14.34
C GLN A 116 -14.26 15.19 -15.14
N PRO A 117 -15.06 15.84 -16.01
CA PRO A 117 -14.54 16.86 -16.92
C PRO A 117 -14.33 18.22 -16.24
N GLU A 118 -15.11 18.52 -15.20
CA GLU A 118 -15.07 19.82 -14.51
C GLU A 118 -14.07 19.84 -13.35
N VAL A 119 -13.36 20.94 -13.21
CA VAL A 119 -12.41 21.15 -12.12
C VAL A 119 -13.15 21.49 -10.83
N GLY A 120 -12.90 20.74 -9.76
CA GLY A 120 -13.29 21.10 -8.40
C GLY A 120 -14.31 20.19 -7.69
N PRO A 121 -15.39 19.68 -8.30
CA PRO A 121 -16.31 18.76 -7.64
C PRO A 121 -15.59 17.52 -7.08
N HIS A 122 -16.04 16.95 -5.96
CA HIS A 122 -15.43 15.73 -5.42
C HIS A 122 -15.60 14.53 -6.38
N ALA A 123 -14.49 14.01 -6.90
CA ALA A 123 -14.46 12.92 -7.86
C ALA A 123 -13.23 12.05 -7.60
N PHE A 124 -13.43 10.97 -6.83
CA PHE A 124 -12.34 10.15 -6.31
C PHE A 124 -11.82 9.21 -7.40
N ALA A 125 -10.50 9.17 -7.62
CA ALA A 125 -9.87 8.13 -8.41
C ALA A 125 -9.63 6.89 -7.55
N ILE A 126 -9.12 7.09 -6.33
CA ILE A 126 -8.96 6.05 -5.32
C ILE A 126 -9.70 6.44 -4.05
N TYR A 127 -10.46 5.49 -3.50
CA TYR A 127 -11.10 5.59 -2.19
C TYR A 127 -10.89 4.32 -1.41
N GLY A 128 -10.80 4.37 -0.08
CA GLY A 128 -10.72 3.14 0.69
C GLY A 128 -10.51 3.29 2.18
N THR A 129 -10.56 2.17 2.89
CA THR A 129 -10.26 2.08 4.34
C THR A 129 -9.30 0.94 4.67
N GLY A 130 -8.78 0.22 3.66
CA GLY A 130 -7.74 -0.78 3.86
C GLY A 130 -6.45 -0.18 4.41
N THR A 131 -5.67 -0.96 5.14
CA THR A 131 -4.31 -0.58 5.57
C THR A 131 -3.22 -1.32 4.80
N ARG A 132 -1.97 -0.88 4.92
CA ARG A 132 -0.81 -1.38 4.17
C ARG A 132 -1.05 -1.33 2.66
N THR A 133 -1.57 -0.20 2.18
CA THR A 133 -1.80 0.05 0.75
C THR A 133 -0.55 0.65 0.11
N ILE A 134 -0.08 0.02 -0.97
CA ILE A 134 1.06 0.50 -1.77
C ILE A 134 0.57 1.02 -3.13
N LEU A 135 1.02 2.22 -3.51
CA LEU A 135 0.97 2.70 -4.90
C LEU A 135 2.41 2.83 -5.40
N LYS A 136 2.79 2.11 -6.46
CA LYS A 136 4.16 2.14 -6.99
C LYS A 136 4.13 2.39 -8.49
N ASN A 137 4.80 3.44 -8.96
CA ASN A 137 4.81 3.78 -10.38
C ASN A 137 3.39 3.87 -10.96
N CYS A 138 2.53 4.66 -10.30
CA CYS A 138 1.13 4.84 -10.69
C CYS A 138 0.86 6.29 -11.06
N THR A 139 -0.02 6.47 -12.04
CA THR A 139 -0.57 7.78 -12.43
C THR A 139 -2.01 7.83 -11.94
N VAL A 140 -2.32 8.69 -10.98
CA VAL A 140 -3.66 8.77 -10.37
C VAL A 140 -4.21 10.18 -10.56
N THR A 141 -5.26 10.29 -11.36
CA THR A 141 -5.72 11.57 -11.91
C THR A 141 -7.22 11.78 -11.71
N SER A 142 -7.58 13.02 -11.43
CA SER A 142 -8.95 13.54 -11.47
C SER A 142 -8.87 15.04 -11.68
N LYS A 143 -9.92 15.66 -12.24
CA LYS A 143 -10.08 17.12 -12.15
C LYS A 143 -10.82 17.54 -10.88
N GLY A 144 -11.34 16.58 -10.14
CA GLY A 144 -12.08 16.81 -8.91
C GLY A 144 -11.20 16.98 -7.67
N GLY A 145 -11.84 17.35 -6.56
CA GLY A 145 -11.21 17.25 -5.24
C GLY A 145 -11.10 15.80 -4.77
N ASP A 146 -10.27 15.56 -3.76
CA ASP A 146 -10.18 14.29 -3.03
C ASP A 146 -9.77 13.07 -3.92
N THR A 147 -8.87 13.29 -4.89
CA THR A 147 -8.47 12.29 -5.89
C THR A 147 -8.02 10.96 -5.28
N VAL A 148 -7.20 10.99 -4.22
CA VAL A 148 -6.75 9.84 -3.43
C VAL A 148 -7.24 10.00 -1.99
N SER A 149 -8.25 9.20 -1.64
CA SER A 149 -9.05 9.33 -0.43
C SER A 149 -9.04 8.07 0.44
N LEU A 150 -7.93 7.83 1.14
CA LEU A 150 -7.75 6.68 2.03
C LEU A 150 -8.09 7.06 3.48
N TRP A 151 -9.20 6.52 4.01
CA TRP A 151 -9.92 7.02 5.17
C TRP A 151 -9.89 6.14 6.42
N ASN A 152 -8.80 5.41 6.65
CA ASN A 152 -8.61 4.65 7.89
C ASN A 152 -7.87 5.45 8.97
N TYR A 153 -8.63 6.23 9.76
CA TYR A 153 -8.08 7.00 10.87
C TYR A 153 -7.36 6.17 11.92
N LYS A 154 -7.69 4.88 12.12
CA LYS A 154 -7.18 4.11 13.27
C LYS A 154 -5.88 3.39 12.95
N GLN A 155 -5.84 2.74 11.80
CA GLN A 155 -4.79 1.78 11.45
C GLN A 155 -4.20 2.02 10.06
N GLY A 156 -4.68 3.03 9.32
CA GLY A 156 -4.28 3.28 7.93
C GLY A 156 -2.79 3.55 7.81
N MET A 157 -2.09 2.72 7.03
CA MET A 157 -0.70 2.91 6.67
C MET A 157 -0.60 2.84 5.15
N TYR A 158 -0.11 3.92 4.53
CA TYR A 158 -0.08 4.03 3.07
C TYR A 158 1.32 4.43 2.59
N TYR A 159 1.84 3.68 1.64
CA TYR A 159 3.15 3.93 1.04
C TYR A 159 2.98 4.19 -0.45
N HIS A 160 3.46 5.33 -0.92
CA HIS A 160 3.36 5.71 -2.33
C HIS A 160 4.73 6.12 -2.85
N ASP A 161 5.17 5.55 -3.97
CA ASP A 161 6.47 5.87 -4.53
C ASP A 161 6.46 5.95 -6.05
N SER A 162 7.20 6.91 -6.59
CA SER A 162 7.34 7.13 -8.03
C SER A 162 5.99 7.37 -8.71
N CYS A 163 5.07 8.07 -8.05
CA CYS A 163 3.71 8.29 -8.54
C CYS A 163 3.53 9.69 -9.14
N TYR A 164 2.55 9.82 -10.02
CA TYR A 164 2.02 11.10 -10.47
C TYR A 164 0.59 11.25 -9.93
N PHE A 165 0.33 12.33 -9.20
CA PHE A 165 -0.98 12.65 -8.65
C PHE A 165 -1.49 13.97 -9.24
N GLU A 166 -2.72 13.98 -9.73
CA GLU A 166 -3.34 15.15 -10.34
C GLU A 166 -4.76 15.34 -9.79
N GLY A 167 -5.10 16.56 -9.37
CA GLY A 167 -6.38 16.84 -8.73
C GLY A 167 -6.67 18.32 -8.53
N ALA A 168 -7.81 18.61 -7.89
CA ALA A 168 -8.15 19.92 -7.38
C ALA A 168 -7.97 19.96 -5.84
N VAL A 169 -8.94 20.47 -5.08
CA VAL A 169 -8.82 20.58 -3.61
C VAL A 169 -8.52 19.26 -2.90
N ASP A 170 -7.56 19.28 -1.97
CA ASP A 170 -7.22 18.19 -1.04
C ASP A 170 -6.95 16.85 -1.73
N PHE A 171 -6.40 16.90 -2.95
CA PHE A 171 -6.47 15.74 -3.83
C PHE A 171 -5.66 14.53 -3.37
N VAL A 172 -4.68 14.68 -2.48
CA VAL A 172 -4.11 13.56 -1.72
C VAL A 172 -4.41 13.75 -0.24
N CYS A 173 -5.37 12.98 0.29
CA CYS A 173 -5.93 13.20 1.62
C CYS A 173 -5.94 11.95 2.54
N PRO A 174 -4.78 11.35 2.84
CA PRO A 174 -4.69 10.18 3.71
C PRO A 174 -5.08 10.49 5.17
N ARG A 175 -5.79 9.56 5.78
CA ARG A 175 -6.09 9.51 7.23
C ARG A 175 -5.34 8.33 7.84
N GLY A 176 -4.52 8.56 8.87
CA GLY A 176 -3.61 7.55 9.42
C GLY A 176 -2.14 7.95 9.24
N TRP A 177 -1.28 7.02 8.84
CA TRP A 177 0.11 7.27 8.49
C TRP A 177 0.30 7.18 6.97
N CYS A 178 1.13 8.06 6.41
CA CYS A 178 1.42 8.04 4.98
C CYS A 178 2.87 8.43 4.69
N TYR A 179 3.53 7.66 3.85
CA TYR A 179 4.85 7.97 3.30
C TYR A 179 4.74 8.06 1.78
N ILE A 180 5.08 9.23 1.22
CA ILE A 180 5.09 9.47 -0.22
C ILE A 180 6.49 9.88 -0.63
N SER A 181 7.07 9.19 -1.63
CA SER A 181 8.40 9.51 -2.14
C SER A 181 8.47 9.60 -3.65
N ASN A 182 9.44 10.38 -4.14
CA ASN A 182 9.81 10.45 -5.56
C ASN A 182 8.60 10.73 -6.49
N SER A 183 7.63 11.51 -6.02
CA SER A 183 6.34 11.66 -6.69
C SER A 183 6.09 13.10 -7.13
N THR A 184 5.26 13.26 -8.16
CA THR A 184 4.86 14.57 -8.69
C THR A 184 3.39 14.83 -8.40
N PHE A 185 3.09 16.08 -8.05
CA PHE A 185 1.77 16.58 -7.69
C PHE A 185 1.38 17.69 -8.65
N PHE A 186 0.21 17.60 -9.27
CA PHE A 186 -0.33 18.64 -10.15
C PHE A 186 -1.71 19.11 -9.67
N GLU A 187 -1.78 20.36 -9.24
CA GLU A 187 -3.00 20.98 -8.72
C GLU A 187 -3.70 21.82 -9.79
N HIS A 188 -4.99 21.57 -10.04
CA HIS A 188 -5.79 22.28 -11.05
C HIS A 188 -6.41 23.58 -10.57
N LYS A 189 -6.48 23.80 -9.26
CA LYS A 189 -7.21 24.91 -8.66
C LYS A 189 -6.31 25.66 -7.68
N ASN A 190 -6.61 26.92 -7.43
CA ASN A 190 -5.88 27.72 -6.45
C ASN A 190 -6.25 27.35 -4.98
N THR A 191 -6.26 26.06 -4.66
CA THR A 191 -6.62 25.45 -3.37
C THR A 191 -5.44 24.72 -2.74
N ALA A 192 -5.68 23.97 -1.65
CA ALA A 192 -4.67 23.10 -1.04
C ALA A 192 -4.47 21.83 -1.87
N ALA A 193 -3.21 21.45 -2.11
CA ALA A 193 -2.88 20.22 -2.83
C ALA A 193 -3.03 18.97 -1.95
N VAL A 194 -2.50 18.99 -0.73
CA VAL A 194 -2.54 17.84 0.18
C VAL A 194 -3.32 18.13 1.45
N TRP A 195 -3.93 17.07 2.00
CA TRP A 195 -4.64 17.12 3.26
C TRP A 195 -4.22 15.97 4.16
N HIS A 196 -4.23 16.18 5.47
CA HIS A 196 -3.94 15.10 6.42
C HIS A 196 -4.79 15.17 7.67
N ALA A 197 -5.01 14.01 8.31
CA ALA A 197 -5.55 13.95 9.65
C ALA A 197 -5.02 12.77 10.46
N ALA A 198 -4.67 13.12 11.70
CA ALA A 198 -4.15 12.28 12.77
C ALA A 198 -4.97 12.43 14.07
N PRO A 199 -6.31 12.31 14.05
CA PRO A 199 -7.15 12.70 15.19
C PRO A 199 -7.19 11.68 16.34
N VAL A 200 -6.61 10.48 16.17
CA VAL A 200 -6.71 9.40 17.17
C VAL A 200 -5.36 8.96 17.73
N ASN A 201 -4.25 9.31 17.09
CA ASN A 201 -2.92 8.97 17.54
C ASN A 201 -1.95 10.11 17.19
N PRO A 202 -1.28 10.75 18.17
CA PRO A 202 -0.34 11.84 17.90
C PRO A 202 0.84 11.43 17.02
N ASN A 203 1.18 10.14 16.94
CA ASN A 203 2.27 9.67 16.10
C ASN A 203 1.88 9.48 14.63
N GLN A 204 0.60 9.58 14.27
CA GLN A 204 0.18 9.64 12.87
C GLN A 204 0.79 10.84 12.17
N LYS A 205 1.30 10.60 10.96
CA LYS A 205 2.10 11.56 10.20
C LYS A 205 2.00 11.31 8.70
N MET A 206 2.10 12.40 7.94
CA MET A 206 2.27 12.39 6.49
C MET A 206 3.68 12.87 6.16
N VAL A 207 4.46 12.02 5.51
CA VAL A 207 5.82 12.31 5.06
C VAL A 207 5.83 12.39 3.54
N LEU A 208 6.38 13.47 3.00
CA LEU A 208 6.62 13.67 1.58
C LEU A 208 8.12 13.89 1.38
N LYS A 209 8.77 12.96 0.66
CA LYS A 209 10.22 12.98 0.43
C LYS A 209 10.56 13.03 -1.05
N ASN A 210 11.43 13.95 -1.46
CA ASN A 210 11.81 14.15 -2.86
C ASN A 210 10.59 14.27 -3.80
N CYS A 211 9.59 15.06 -3.40
CA CYS A 211 8.37 15.28 -4.19
C CYS A 211 8.44 16.61 -4.95
N ASP A 212 7.83 16.63 -6.13
CA ASP A 212 7.77 17.82 -7.01
C ASP A 212 6.33 18.32 -7.11
N PHE A 213 6.09 19.60 -6.79
CA PHE A 213 4.78 20.21 -6.87
C PHE A 213 4.69 21.17 -8.05
N GLN A 214 3.56 21.07 -8.75
CA GLN A 214 3.19 21.87 -9.91
C GLN A 214 1.68 22.16 -9.83
N GLY A 215 1.20 23.06 -10.68
CA GLY A 215 -0.23 23.33 -10.77
C GLY A 215 -0.58 24.78 -11.08
N ALA A 216 -1.85 25.10 -10.89
CA ALA A 216 -2.45 26.40 -11.13
C ALA A 216 -1.81 27.51 -10.29
N ASP A 217 -1.79 28.72 -10.84
CA ASP A 217 -1.27 29.88 -10.12
C ASP A 217 -1.95 30.06 -8.76
N SER A 218 -1.15 30.39 -7.75
CA SER A 218 -1.60 30.67 -6.39
C SER A 218 -2.31 29.52 -5.67
N PHE A 219 -2.07 28.24 -6.01
CA PHE A 219 -2.38 27.13 -5.09
C PHE A 219 -1.53 27.19 -3.82
N TYR A 220 -1.94 26.54 -2.74
CA TYR A 220 -1.16 26.44 -1.50
C TYR A 220 -0.91 24.99 -1.09
N LEU A 221 0.12 24.77 -0.30
CA LEU A 221 0.71 23.44 -0.15
C LEU A 221 -0.24 22.42 0.48
N ALA A 222 -0.76 22.74 1.66
CA ALA A 222 -1.52 21.79 2.46
C ALA A 222 -2.54 22.46 3.38
N ARG A 223 -3.51 21.68 3.83
CA ARG A 223 -4.40 22.05 4.92
C ARG A 223 -4.84 20.84 5.76
N HIS A 224 -5.43 21.09 6.92
CA HIS A 224 -6.01 20.05 7.77
C HIS A 224 -7.15 20.63 8.63
N HIS A 225 -8.11 19.79 9.02
CA HIS A 225 -9.18 20.14 9.97
C HIS A 225 -8.89 19.64 11.40
N TYR A 226 -8.18 18.53 11.48
CA TYR A 226 -7.88 17.82 12.72
C TYR A 226 -6.39 17.91 13.00
N ASP A 227 -5.97 17.55 14.23
CA ASP A 227 -4.54 17.37 14.51
C ASP A 227 -3.87 16.60 13.38
N ALA A 228 -2.77 17.17 12.88
CA ALA A 228 -2.02 16.66 11.75
C ALA A 228 -0.53 16.85 12.02
N GLN A 229 0.29 16.12 11.28
CA GLN A 229 1.74 16.19 11.36
C GLN A 229 2.30 15.95 9.97
N PHE A 230 3.08 16.92 9.48
CA PHE A 230 3.62 16.91 8.13
C PHE A 230 5.15 16.97 8.16
N TYR A 231 5.78 16.16 7.31
CA TYR A 231 7.20 16.27 7.00
C TYR A 231 7.37 16.46 5.50
N PHE A 232 8.00 17.55 5.10
CA PHE A 232 8.41 17.82 3.72
C PHE A 232 9.93 17.82 3.67
N ILE A 233 10.50 16.85 2.95
CA ILE A 233 11.94 16.61 2.87
C ILE A 233 12.34 16.60 1.40
N ASP A 234 13.32 17.42 1.01
CA ASP A 234 13.80 17.50 -0.38
C ASP A 234 12.70 17.83 -1.41
N CYS A 235 11.63 18.53 -0.99
CA CYS A 235 10.50 18.86 -1.86
C CYS A 235 10.76 20.12 -2.69
N ARG A 236 10.22 20.15 -3.91
CA ARG A 236 10.34 21.28 -4.85
C ARG A 236 8.97 21.90 -5.12
N PHE A 237 8.93 23.22 -5.14
CA PHE A 237 7.71 23.99 -5.31
C PHE A 237 7.79 24.98 -6.49
N PRO A 238 6.65 25.28 -7.14
CA PRO A 238 6.62 26.13 -8.32
C PRO A 238 6.65 27.62 -7.95
N ALA A 239 7.10 28.44 -8.90
CA ALA A 239 7.30 29.88 -8.68
C ALA A 239 6.01 30.60 -8.29
N LEU A 240 4.86 30.17 -8.82
CA LEU A 240 3.60 30.85 -8.62
C LEU A 240 2.74 30.24 -7.50
N MET A 241 3.28 29.35 -6.67
CA MET A 241 2.57 28.90 -5.45
C MET A 241 2.30 30.10 -4.53
N ARG A 242 1.19 30.06 -3.80
CA ARG A 242 0.80 31.10 -2.85
C ARG A 242 1.79 31.18 -1.69
N ASN A 243 2.12 32.40 -1.28
CA ASN A 243 2.81 32.65 -0.02
C ASN A 243 1.84 32.46 1.17
N LYS A 244 1.49 31.20 1.46
CA LYS A 244 0.58 30.80 2.53
C LYS A 244 1.11 29.50 3.13
N SER A 245 1.32 29.50 4.46
CA SER A 245 1.68 28.30 5.21
C SER A 245 0.55 27.27 5.20
N ILE A 246 0.81 26.10 5.74
CA ILE A 246 -0.20 25.05 5.94
C ILE A 246 -1.36 25.62 6.76
N GLU A 247 -2.58 25.43 6.25
CA GLU A 247 -3.79 25.99 6.87
C GLU A 247 -4.43 24.98 7.83
N HIS A 248 -4.61 25.39 9.09
CA HIS A 248 -5.58 24.75 9.97
C HIS A 248 -6.96 25.34 9.68
N VAL A 249 -7.87 24.51 9.16
CA VAL A 249 -9.21 24.92 8.77
C VAL A 249 -10.16 24.70 9.95
N PHE A 250 -10.93 25.73 10.27
CA PHE A 250 -12.00 25.70 11.26
C PHE A 250 -13.33 25.81 10.54
N ASP A 251 -14.24 24.85 10.76
CA ASP A 251 -15.59 24.89 10.20
C ASP A 251 -16.41 25.94 10.96
N GLN A 252 -16.60 27.10 10.34
CA GLN A 252 -17.39 28.19 10.92
C GLN A 252 -18.89 27.96 10.77
N GLU A 253 -19.31 27.20 9.75
CA GLU A 253 -20.72 26.93 9.46
C GLU A 253 -21.27 25.85 10.38
N HIS A 254 -20.43 24.87 10.72
CA HIS A 254 -20.76 23.77 11.63
C HIS A 254 -19.70 23.64 12.74
N PRO A 255 -19.64 24.59 13.70
CA PRO A 255 -18.62 24.59 14.75
C PRO A 255 -18.57 23.30 15.58
N GLU A 256 -19.68 22.57 15.67
CA GLU A 256 -19.83 21.28 16.33
C GLU A 256 -19.02 20.14 15.69
N ASN A 257 -18.65 20.29 14.41
CA ASN A 257 -17.83 19.31 13.70
C ASN A 257 -16.33 19.48 14.00
N ASN A 258 -15.93 20.64 14.55
CA ASN A 258 -14.54 20.88 14.90
C ASN A 258 -14.14 20.02 16.10
N ARG A 259 -12.92 19.47 16.04
CA ARG A 259 -12.31 18.73 17.15
C ARG A 259 -11.27 19.60 17.86
N PRO A 260 -10.91 19.24 19.11
CA PRO A 260 -9.81 19.90 19.80
C PRO A 260 -8.52 19.87 18.96
N TYR A 261 -7.80 20.99 18.94
CA TYR A 261 -6.48 21.12 18.31
C TYR A 261 -5.41 20.95 19.39
N LEU A 262 -5.04 19.70 19.68
CA LEU A 262 -4.33 19.35 20.90
C LEU A 262 -2.83 19.58 20.80
N TYR A 263 -2.25 19.44 19.61
CA TYR A 263 -0.79 19.37 19.44
C TYR A 263 -0.18 20.57 18.74
N GLY A 264 -1.01 21.53 18.31
CA GLY A 264 -0.57 22.71 17.59
C GLY A 264 0.06 22.38 16.23
N ASP A 265 0.73 23.38 15.65
CA ASP A 265 1.37 23.26 14.34
C ASP A 265 2.55 22.28 14.41
N ARG A 266 2.48 21.19 13.63
CA ARG A 266 3.54 20.18 13.50
C ARG A 266 3.94 20.03 12.05
N TYR A 267 4.59 21.07 11.54
CA TYR A 267 5.03 21.18 10.15
C TYR A 267 6.55 21.22 10.11
N TYR A 268 7.14 20.20 9.50
CA TYR A 268 8.57 19.98 9.51
C TYR A 268 9.11 20.06 8.08
N PHE A 269 10.10 20.92 7.86
CA PHE A 269 10.69 21.17 6.55
C PHE A 269 12.20 20.96 6.61
N TYR A 270 12.73 20.30 5.59
CA TYR A 270 14.16 20.16 5.36
C TYR A 270 14.48 20.15 3.88
N HIS A 271 15.42 21.00 3.47
CA HIS A 271 15.95 21.11 2.11
C HIS A 271 14.84 21.27 1.05
N CYS A 272 13.78 21.98 1.40
CA CYS A 272 12.71 22.33 0.47
C CYS A 272 13.11 23.57 -0.35
N SER A 273 12.71 23.61 -1.62
CA SER A 273 13.07 24.71 -2.51
C SER A 273 11.89 25.17 -3.37
N ARG A 274 11.81 26.47 -3.62
CA ARG A 274 10.89 27.07 -4.60
C ARG A 274 11.69 27.71 -5.73
N SER A 275 11.26 27.49 -6.96
CA SER A 275 11.95 27.95 -8.18
C SER A 275 12.17 29.47 -8.27
N ALA A 276 11.39 30.29 -7.55
CA ALA A 276 11.59 31.75 -7.48
C ALA A 276 12.03 32.24 -6.08
N GLY A 277 12.74 31.40 -5.33
CA GLY A 277 13.28 31.70 -4.00
C GLY A 277 12.35 31.31 -2.85
N ASN A 278 12.89 30.87 -1.72
CA ASN A 278 12.08 30.28 -0.65
C ASN A 278 11.24 31.30 0.13
N TYR A 279 10.03 30.91 0.54
CA TYR A 279 9.28 31.65 1.56
C TYR A 279 9.76 31.27 2.96
N ALA A 280 9.65 32.20 3.90
CA ALA A 280 10.14 32.01 5.27
C ALA A 280 9.44 30.85 6.01
N TRP A 281 8.17 30.59 5.70
CA TRP A 281 7.35 29.63 6.45
C TRP A 281 7.72 28.15 6.22
N PHE A 282 8.47 27.83 5.16
CA PHE A 282 9.02 26.48 4.93
C PHE A 282 10.55 26.43 5.02
N ALA A 283 11.18 27.41 5.65
CA ALA A 283 12.61 27.33 5.94
C ALA A 283 12.92 26.07 6.77
N ASP A 284 14.13 25.52 6.58
CA ASP A 284 14.60 24.37 7.34
C ASP A 284 14.42 24.60 8.85
N ASN A 285 13.78 23.65 9.51
CA ASN A 285 13.37 23.80 10.89
C ASN A 285 13.71 22.58 11.78
N THR A 286 14.81 21.88 11.48
CA THR A 286 15.24 20.66 12.19
C THR A 286 15.40 20.84 13.70
N GLN A 287 15.64 22.06 14.17
CA GLN A 287 15.71 22.40 15.59
C GLN A 287 14.40 22.22 16.37
N ILE A 288 13.24 22.21 15.70
CA ILE A 288 11.93 21.97 16.34
C ILE A 288 11.41 20.55 16.10
N TRP A 289 12.17 19.69 15.42
CA TRP A 289 11.74 18.32 15.16
C TRP A 289 11.69 17.50 16.45
N PRO A 290 10.87 16.44 16.51
CA PRO A 290 10.84 15.56 17.66
C PRO A 290 12.23 15.01 18.00
N LYS A 291 12.48 14.78 19.30
CA LYS A 291 13.77 14.30 19.80
C LYS A 291 14.26 13.07 19.01
N ASN A 292 15.56 13.03 18.72
CA ASN A 292 16.22 11.97 17.95
C ASN A 292 15.71 11.78 16.51
N THR A 293 14.99 12.77 15.95
CA THR A 293 14.54 12.73 14.55
C THR A 293 15.44 13.62 13.71
N THR A 294 15.99 13.06 12.63
CA THR A 294 16.73 13.79 11.59
C THR A 294 16.16 13.44 10.22
N PRO A 295 16.44 14.21 9.16
CA PRO A 295 15.99 13.88 7.80
C PRO A 295 16.39 12.46 7.34
N GLN A 296 17.51 11.94 7.86
CA GLN A 296 18.01 10.60 7.56
C GLN A 296 17.25 9.50 8.32
N THR A 297 16.76 9.77 9.52
CA THR A 297 15.98 8.78 10.30
C THR A 297 14.52 8.67 9.82
N VAL A 298 14.03 9.64 9.04
CA VAL A 298 12.67 9.61 8.45
C VAL A 298 12.64 8.61 7.28
N THR A 299 12.40 7.35 7.63
CA THR A 299 12.17 6.22 6.72
C THR A 299 10.68 5.85 6.69
N PRO A 300 10.22 4.99 5.76
CA PRO A 300 8.86 4.44 5.81
C PRO A 300 8.58 3.73 7.13
N GLU A 301 9.49 2.88 7.60
CA GLU A 301 9.34 2.17 8.88
C GLU A 301 9.17 3.12 10.07
N TRP A 302 10.00 4.16 10.16
CA TRP A 302 9.85 5.20 11.17
C TRP A 302 8.51 5.94 11.03
N THR A 303 8.09 6.19 9.79
CA THR A 303 6.80 6.84 9.49
C THR A 303 5.65 6.02 10.02
N PHE A 304 5.71 4.69 9.93
CA PHE A 304 4.69 3.77 10.41
C PHE A 304 4.89 3.31 11.86
N ASP A 305 5.71 4.03 12.65
CA ASP A 305 6.06 3.72 14.04
C ASP A 305 6.56 2.28 14.25
N GLY A 306 7.31 1.75 13.26
CA GLY A 306 7.86 0.39 13.29
C GLY A 306 6.83 -0.72 13.01
N ASN A 307 5.56 -0.40 12.75
CA ASN A 307 4.52 -1.39 12.53
C ASN A 307 4.54 -2.02 11.13
N TRP A 308 5.22 -1.36 10.18
CA TRP A 308 5.30 -1.82 8.81
C TRP A 308 6.54 -1.23 8.12
N ASN A 309 7.31 -2.07 7.43
CA ASN A 309 8.43 -1.64 6.62
C ASN A 309 8.25 -2.13 5.17
N PRO A 310 7.63 -1.33 4.27
CA PRO A 310 7.39 -1.74 2.88
C PRO A 310 8.68 -1.88 2.06
N GLU A 311 9.79 -1.31 2.52
CA GLU A 311 11.09 -1.31 1.82
C GLU A 311 12.07 -2.36 2.38
N THR A 312 11.64 -3.17 3.35
CA THR A 312 12.51 -4.15 4.00
C THR A 312 13.23 -5.05 2.99
N LYS A 313 14.53 -5.22 3.23
CA LYS A 313 15.40 -6.17 2.52
C LYS A 313 15.84 -7.32 3.42
N GLU A 314 15.32 -7.35 4.64
CA GLU A 314 15.60 -8.42 5.60
C GLU A 314 14.92 -9.70 5.16
N LEU A 315 15.62 -10.82 5.37
CA LEU A 315 15.09 -12.16 5.11
C LEU A 315 14.11 -12.55 6.22
N LEU A 316 13.15 -13.40 5.89
CA LEU A 316 12.28 -14.05 6.87
C LEU A 316 13.09 -15.00 7.75
N GLU A 317 12.87 -14.91 9.05
CA GLU A 317 13.56 -15.76 10.02
C GLU A 317 12.70 -16.97 10.40
N VAL A 318 13.31 -18.15 10.40
CA VAL A 318 12.70 -19.36 10.97
C VAL A 318 13.02 -19.38 12.47
N LYS A 319 12.06 -18.90 13.27
CA LYS A 319 12.21 -18.73 14.73
C LYS A 319 12.28 -20.05 15.48
N LYS A 320 11.50 -21.03 15.03
CA LYS A 320 11.34 -22.29 15.76
C LYS A 320 11.03 -23.44 14.82
N ILE A 321 11.53 -24.62 15.19
CA ILE A 321 11.15 -25.89 14.57
C ILE A 321 10.61 -26.83 15.64
N THR A 322 9.51 -27.51 15.33
CA THR A 322 9.00 -28.64 16.11
C THR A 322 8.70 -29.82 15.22
N CYS A 323 8.58 -31.00 15.81
CA CYS A 323 8.24 -32.22 15.09
C CYS A 323 7.24 -33.07 15.85
N GLY A 324 6.45 -33.87 15.12
CA GLY A 324 5.59 -34.86 15.73
C GLY A 324 4.82 -35.67 14.70
N LYS A 325 4.67 -36.98 14.93
CA LYS A 325 3.85 -37.89 14.10
C LYS A 325 4.11 -37.83 12.59
N GLY A 326 5.37 -37.69 12.17
CA GLY A 326 5.75 -37.62 10.74
C GLY A 326 5.65 -36.21 10.12
N SER A 327 5.26 -35.21 10.91
CA SER A 327 5.23 -33.80 10.51
C SER A 327 6.40 -33.02 11.14
N LEU A 328 6.86 -32.02 10.38
CA LEU A 328 7.80 -30.98 10.78
C LEU A 328 7.09 -29.63 10.67
N PHE A 329 7.19 -28.80 11.70
CA PHE A 329 6.61 -27.47 11.71
C PHE A 329 7.72 -26.42 11.74
N LEU A 330 7.69 -25.47 10.81
CA LEU A 330 8.53 -24.28 10.81
C LEU A 330 7.68 -23.09 11.27
N TYR A 331 8.19 -22.32 12.22
CA TYR A 331 7.57 -21.08 12.71
C TYR A 331 8.39 -19.87 12.27
N PHE A 332 7.71 -18.80 11.87
CA PHE A 332 8.28 -17.61 11.27
C PHE A 332 7.97 -16.37 12.10
N ASP A 333 8.70 -15.29 11.87
CA ASP A 333 8.46 -13.96 12.42
C ASP A 333 7.40 -13.15 11.66
N ALA A 334 6.83 -13.71 10.59
CA ALA A 334 5.77 -13.10 9.81
C ALA A 334 4.81 -14.16 9.26
N LEU A 335 3.66 -13.71 8.74
CA LEU A 335 2.78 -14.56 7.96
C LEU A 335 3.43 -14.90 6.62
N VAL A 336 3.47 -16.19 6.29
CA VAL A 336 4.17 -16.71 5.11
C VAL A 336 3.27 -17.54 4.20
N MET A 337 3.70 -17.67 2.94
CA MET A 337 3.12 -18.56 1.94
C MET A 337 4.21 -19.36 1.22
N PRO A 338 3.92 -20.60 0.82
CA PRO A 338 4.79 -21.37 -0.06
C PRO A 338 4.68 -20.86 -1.51
N LEU A 339 5.77 -20.99 -2.26
CA LEU A 339 5.80 -20.83 -3.71
C LEU A 339 6.50 -22.03 -4.32
N GLY A 340 6.06 -22.45 -5.50
CA GLY A 340 6.47 -23.69 -6.15
C GLY A 340 6.07 -24.94 -5.37
N LYS A 341 6.52 -26.09 -5.89
CA LYS A 341 6.54 -27.34 -5.12
C LYS A 341 7.62 -27.23 -4.04
N LEU A 342 7.22 -26.78 -2.85
CA LEU A 342 8.12 -26.50 -1.75
C LEU A 342 8.60 -27.79 -1.08
N VAL A 343 9.91 -28.03 -1.13
CA VAL A 343 10.59 -29.17 -0.50
C VAL A 343 11.81 -28.68 0.25
N ILE A 344 11.96 -29.13 1.49
CA ILE A 344 13.13 -28.87 2.33
C ILE A 344 13.86 -30.18 2.65
N LYS A 345 15.14 -30.07 2.98
CA LYS A 345 16.03 -31.18 3.28
C LYS A 345 16.77 -30.93 4.58
N SER A 346 16.79 -31.93 5.46
CA SER A 346 17.60 -31.91 6.68
C SER A 346 19.07 -32.21 6.41
N GLN A 347 19.92 -32.05 7.42
CA GLN A 347 21.36 -32.34 7.29
C GLN A 347 21.65 -33.81 6.96
N SER A 348 20.93 -34.76 7.57
CA SER A 348 21.05 -36.20 7.27
C SER A 348 20.49 -36.59 5.90
N GLY A 349 19.76 -35.68 5.26
CA GLY A 349 19.30 -35.80 3.89
C GLY A 349 17.84 -36.17 3.71
N VAL A 350 17.08 -36.24 4.81
CA VAL A 350 15.63 -36.49 4.76
C VAL A 350 14.92 -35.34 4.06
N LEU A 351 14.03 -35.68 3.13
CA LEU A 351 13.20 -34.73 2.41
C LEU A 351 11.85 -34.56 3.10
N PHE A 352 11.41 -33.31 3.22
CA PHE A 352 10.09 -32.95 3.70
C PHE A 352 9.38 -32.13 2.64
N THR A 353 8.15 -32.52 2.32
CA THR A 353 7.30 -31.79 1.36
C THR A 353 6.31 -30.94 2.12
N TYR A 354 6.08 -29.71 1.64
CA TYR A 354 5.05 -28.83 2.18
C TYR A 354 3.67 -29.52 2.19
N HIS A 355 2.96 -29.37 3.31
CA HIS A 355 1.62 -29.94 3.51
C HIS A 355 0.56 -28.86 3.67
N THR A 356 0.72 -27.93 4.63
CA THR A 356 -0.26 -26.86 4.89
C THR A 356 0.32 -25.70 5.68
N GLY A 357 -0.48 -24.65 5.90
CA GLY A 357 -0.13 -23.51 6.76
C GLY A 357 0.06 -22.18 6.03
N ALA A 358 -0.29 -22.09 4.74
CA ALA A 358 -0.23 -20.82 4.01
C ALA A 358 -1.08 -19.75 4.72
N GLY A 359 -0.56 -18.53 4.77
CA GLY A 359 -1.17 -17.39 5.46
C GLY A 359 -1.04 -17.42 6.98
N ARG A 360 -0.16 -18.28 7.50
CA ARG A 360 0.15 -18.37 8.93
C ARG A 360 1.62 -18.06 9.16
N ASP A 361 1.97 -17.82 10.41
CA ASP A 361 3.34 -17.79 10.90
C ASP A 361 3.92 -19.21 11.09
N ARG A 362 3.23 -20.25 10.59
CA ARG A 362 3.63 -21.65 10.75
C ARG A 362 3.30 -22.48 9.51
N LEU A 363 4.32 -23.11 8.93
CA LEU A 363 4.17 -24.08 7.85
C LEU A 363 4.39 -25.50 8.38
N GLU A 364 3.55 -26.43 7.92
CA GLU A 364 3.69 -27.86 8.16
C GLU A 364 4.27 -28.54 6.92
N PHE A 365 5.22 -29.44 7.16
CA PHE A 365 5.82 -30.31 6.17
C PHE A 365 5.69 -31.76 6.63
N THR A 366 5.62 -32.69 5.69
CA THR A 366 5.53 -34.13 5.97
C THR A 366 6.65 -34.89 5.28
N SER A 367 7.11 -35.97 5.90
CA SER A 367 8.03 -36.94 5.29
C SER A 367 7.53 -38.36 5.49
N SER A 368 7.82 -39.24 4.53
CA SER A 368 7.64 -40.68 4.67
C SER A 368 8.81 -41.36 5.38
N GLU A 369 9.93 -40.64 5.58
CA GLU A 369 11.13 -41.15 6.21
C GLU A 369 11.14 -40.82 7.71
N ILE A 370 11.66 -41.75 8.51
CA ILE A 370 11.99 -41.47 9.92
C ILE A 370 13.23 -40.59 9.91
N PHE A 371 13.17 -39.45 10.60
CA PHE A 371 14.28 -38.52 10.64
C PHE A 371 14.87 -38.40 12.05
N PRO A 372 16.19 -38.20 12.17
CA PRO A 372 16.84 -38.02 13.46
C PRO A 372 16.41 -36.70 14.11
N THR A 373 16.00 -36.75 15.37
CA THR A 373 15.68 -35.56 16.17
C THR A 373 16.85 -34.58 16.28
N ASP A 374 18.09 -35.08 16.25
CA ASP A 374 19.30 -34.26 16.33
C ASP A 374 19.44 -33.28 15.15
N ASP A 375 18.85 -33.60 13.99
CA ASP A 375 18.86 -32.73 12.80
C ASP A 375 18.06 -31.44 13.01
N LEU A 376 17.16 -31.37 13.99
CA LEU A 376 16.37 -30.16 14.25
C LEU A 376 17.26 -28.96 14.64
N SER A 377 18.39 -29.24 15.27
CA SER A 377 19.39 -28.25 15.66
C SER A 377 20.36 -27.89 14.53
N LYS A 378 20.23 -28.52 13.36
CA LYS A 378 21.14 -28.42 12.23
C LYS A 378 20.52 -27.58 11.10
N PRO A 379 21.34 -27.07 10.16
CA PRO A 379 20.82 -26.33 9.03
C PRO A 379 19.89 -27.18 8.16
N PHE A 380 18.80 -26.59 7.70
CA PHE A 380 17.92 -27.12 6.66
C PHE A 380 18.18 -26.39 5.34
N ILE A 381 17.87 -27.07 4.24
CA ILE A 381 18.06 -26.56 2.88
C ILE A 381 16.72 -26.58 2.14
N ILE A 382 16.32 -25.45 1.56
CA ILE A 382 15.22 -25.41 0.59
C ILE A 382 15.73 -25.98 -0.73
N VAL A 383 15.22 -27.14 -1.13
CA VAL A 383 15.66 -27.87 -2.34
C VAL A 383 14.89 -27.41 -3.57
N SER A 384 13.59 -27.13 -3.41
CA SER A 384 12.73 -26.59 -4.46
C SER A 384 11.63 -25.72 -3.86
N GLY A 385 11.08 -24.83 -4.67
CA GLY A 385 10.13 -23.82 -4.21
C GLY A 385 10.78 -22.69 -3.43
N GLN A 386 9.96 -21.84 -2.82
CA GLN A 386 10.37 -20.71 -1.98
C GLN A 386 9.37 -20.54 -0.84
N ILE A 387 9.80 -19.88 0.24
CA ILE A 387 8.91 -19.38 1.30
C ILE A 387 8.98 -17.86 1.23
N GLN A 388 7.82 -17.22 1.23
CA GLN A 388 7.68 -15.78 1.05
C GLN A 388 6.72 -15.18 2.08
N GLY A 389 6.95 -13.93 2.47
CA GLY A 389 6.00 -13.16 3.27
C GLY A 389 4.78 -12.76 2.46
N ILE A 390 3.63 -12.61 3.12
CA ILE A 390 2.37 -12.19 2.46
C ILE A 390 2.08 -10.70 2.58
N SER A 391 2.63 -10.02 3.60
CA SER A 391 2.42 -8.58 3.84
C SER A 391 2.85 -7.75 2.63
N ALA A 392 2.21 -6.59 2.43
CA ALA A 392 2.55 -5.74 1.30
C ALA A 392 3.96 -5.15 1.47
N THR A 393 4.87 -5.50 0.56
CA THR A 393 6.22 -4.94 0.45
C THR A 393 6.54 -4.66 -1.01
N LEU A 394 7.50 -3.77 -1.28
CA LEU A 394 7.93 -3.48 -2.66
C LEU A 394 8.55 -4.68 -3.34
N GLU A 395 9.35 -5.43 -2.57
CA GLU A 395 9.91 -6.71 -2.96
C GLU A 395 9.51 -7.73 -1.89
N PRO A 396 9.00 -8.91 -2.28
CA PRO A 396 8.58 -9.87 -1.27
C PRO A 396 9.75 -10.37 -0.42
N GLN A 397 9.57 -10.40 0.89
CA GLN A 397 10.54 -11.01 1.80
C GLN A 397 10.59 -12.51 1.57
N LYS A 398 11.80 -13.09 1.64
CA LYS A 398 12.04 -14.51 1.39
C LYS A 398 12.86 -15.10 2.52
N THR A 399 12.73 -16.40 2.74
CA THR A 399 13.65 -17.16 3.59
C THR A 399 14.93 -17.48 2.83
N SER A 400 16.07 -17.55 3.53
CA SER A 400 17.33 -18.05 2.96
C SER A 400 17.20 -19.50 2.45
N THR A 401 17.92 -19.83 1.38
CA THR A 401 18.01 -21.22 0.88
C THR A 401 18.54 -22.18 1.93
N ILE A 402 19.45 -21.72 2.79
CA ILE A 402 19.96 -22.48 3.94
C ILE A 402 19.58 -21.69 5.19
N PHE A 403 18.89 -22.34 6.11
CA PHE A 403 18.45 -21.70 7.35
C PHE A 403 18.75 -22.58 8.57
N THR A 404 19.06 -21.91 9.67
CA THR A 404 19.18 -22.51 11.01
C THR A 404 18.07 -21.97 11.89
N VAL A 405 17.85 -22.62 13.02
CA VAL A 405 16.77 -22.27 13.94
C VAL A 405 17.34 -21.76 15.24
N SER A 406 16.76 -20.70 15.78
CA SER A 406 17.11 -20.20 17.11
C SER A 406 16.58 -21.08 18.25
N GLU A 407 15.44 -21.75 18.06
CA GLU A 407 14.80 -22.58 19.09
C GLU A 407 14.32 -23.93 18.54
N THR A 408 14.55 -25.00 19.30
CA THR A 408 14.12 -26.36 18.93
C THR A 408 13.35 -26.99 20.08
N ASN A 409 12.14 -27.51 19.82
CA ASN A 409 11.35 -28.24 20.81
C ASN A 409 10.81 -29.55 20.21
N TYR A 410 10.84 -30.60 21.04
CA TYR A 410 10.30 -31.93 20.73
C TYR A 410 8.81 -32.06 21.03
#